data_AF-A0A2B2M048-F1
#
_entry.id   AF-A0A2B2M048-F1
#
_cell.length_a   1.000
_cell.length_b   1.000
_cell.length_c   1.000
_cell.angle_alpha   90.00
_cell.angle_beta   90.00
_cell.angle_gamma   90.00
#
_symmetry.space_group_name_H-M   'P 1'
#
loop_
_entity.id
_entity.type
_entity.pdbx_description
1 polymer ?
#
loop_
_entity_poly.entity_id
_entity_poly.type
_entity_poly.pdbx_seq_one_letter_code
_entity_poly.pdbx_strand_id
1 'polypeptide(L)'
;MNLFNIKGEKMLKEKDNVQLLIEKMDTLQRVFNETYSIDLFKGFKFSSLHRLSKQVSDQDSLTSQLINLVSTSIESINVKEIDMLSGISTGKSIKSLIAFLKKSFPEESLRIDEEINKKLWAVYNVRTEYSHIKNRSFQKALGTLNLKLNEYTPGELWDKAVLAISDAFNEIIVLLLRKISPSDDEALILQALEEYRTRAKIAVTYLIEDYPHTEVYLHYLINRPVVTDEELAHLFQKDTNEMRKTLYPLLSQILIYRYIGQGVTEIRMIDEMIPLVREVLSTK
;
A
#
# COMPACT_ATOMS: atom_id res chain seq x y z
N MET A 1 -19.57 -24.96 -29.63
CA MET A 1 -18.41 -25.04 -28.71
C MET A 1 -17.48 -23.89 -29.05
N ASN A 2 -17.43 -22.85 -28.23
CA ASN A 2 -16.46 -21.75 -28.37
C ASN A 2 -15.62 -21.70 -27.09
N LEU A 3 -14.39 -22.20 -27.20
CA LEU A 3 -13.39 -22.36 -26.14
C LEU A 3 -12.50 -21.12 -25.95
N PHE A 4 -12.94 -19.92 -26.39
CA PHE A 4 -12.08 -18.73 -26.42
C PHE A 4 -12.43 -17.62 -25.43
N ASN A 5 -13.44 -17.79 -24.55
CA ASN A 5 -13.87 -16.70 -23.66
C ASN A 5 -13.66 -16.94 -22.15
N ILE A 6 -12.86 -17.95 -21.75
CA ILE A 6 -12.69 -18.31 -20.33
C ILE A 6 -11.38 -17.78 -19.73
N LYS A 7 -10.43 -17.29 -20.54
CA LYS A 7 -9.14 -16.76 -20.05
C LYS A 7 -9.15 -15.25 -19.71
N GLY A 8 -10.02 -14.46 -20.31
CA GLY A 8 -10.12 -13.02 -20.04
C GLY A 8 -10.95 -12.67 -18.80
N GLU A 9 -11.98 -13.47 -18.49
CA GLU A 9 -12.88 -13.21 -17.35
C GLU A 9 -12.34 -13.72 -16.00
N LYS A 10 -11.24 -14.48 -15.99
CA LYS A 10 -10.55 -14.88 -14.75
C LYS A 10 -9.56 -13.85 -14.23
N MET A 11 -9.23 -12.80 -14.98
CA MET A 11 -8.27 -11.76 -14.56
C MET A 11 -8.88 -10.58 -13.80
N LEU A 12 -10.19 -10.63 -13.48
CA LEU A 12 -10.93 -9.50 -12.91
C LEU A 12 -11.48 -9.73 -11.49
N LYS A 13 -10.97 -10.73 -10.74
CA LYS A 13 -11.47 -11.05 -9.39
C LYS A 13 -10.43 -11.45 -8.34
N GLU A 14 -9.16 -11.10 -8.51
CA GLU A 14 -8.23 -11.02 -7.38
C GLU A 14 -7.97 -9.54 -7.13
N LYS A 15 -8.51 -9.00 -6.02
CA LYS A 15 -7.98 -7.74 -5.48
C LYS A 15 -6.49 -7.97 -5.33
N ASP A 16 -5.66 -7.18 -6.01
CA ASP A 16 -4.23 -7.21 -5.78
C ASP A 16 -3.99 -6.93 -4.29
N ASN A 17 -3.52 -7.93 -3.55
CA ASN A 17 -3.34 -7.83 -2.10
C ASN A 17 -2.41 -6.66 -1.76
N VAL A 18 -1.50 -6.31 -2.67
CA VAL A 18 -0.59 -5.18 -2.55
C VAL A 18 -1.37 -3.87 -2.62
N GLN A 19 -2.28 -3.73 -3.58
CA GLN A 19 -3.17 -2.57 -3.67
C GLN A 19 -3.94 -2.36 -2.37
N LEU A 20 -4.53 -3.43 -1.84
CA LEU A 20 -5.28 -3.39 -0.60
C LEU A 20 -4.39 -2.95 0.58
N LEU A 21 -3.16 -3.46 0.66
CA LEU A 21 -2.21 -3.04 1.69
C LEU A 21 -1.88 -1.54 1.56
N ILE A 22 -1.65 -1.06 0.34
CA ILE A 22 -1.31 0.35 0.08
C ILE A 22 -2.45 1.29 0.54
N GLU A 23 -3.69 0.96 0.18
CA GLU A 23 -4.87 1.70 0.62
C GLU A 23 -4.98 1.73 2.15
N LYS A 24 -4.73 0.60 2.81
CA LYS A 24 -4.75 0.52 4.27
C LYS A 24 -3.61 1.31 4.91
N MET A 25 -2.42 1.34 4.31
CA MET A 25 -1.29 2.13 4.81
C MET A 25 -1.61 3.62 4.79
N ASP A 26 -2.18 4.12 3.70
CA ASP A 26 -2.61 5.51 3.60
C ASP A 26 -3.71 5.85 4.59
N THR A 27 -4.75 5.00 4.66
CA THR A 27 -5.85 5.17 5.60
C THR A 27 -5.32 5.22 7.04
N LEU A 28 -4.44 4.28 7.40
CA LEU A 28 -3.82 4.24 8.72
C LEU A 28 -3.00 5.49 9.01
N GLN A 29 -2.18 5.95 8.05
CA GLN A 29 -1.40 7.18 8.19
C GLN A 29 -2.30 8.39 8.47
N ARG A 30 -3.40 8.55 7.71
CA ARG A 30 -4.33 9.66 7.86
C ARG A 30 -5.08 9.61 9.18
N VAL A 31 -5.69 8.46 9.50
CA VAL A 31 -6.45 8.28 10.75
C VAL A 31 -5.55 8.51 11.96
N PHE A 32 -4.32 8.00 11.93
CA PHE A 32 -3.35 8.21 13.00
C PHE A 32 -2.94 9.70 13.15
N ASN A 33 -2.67 10.38 12.03
CA ASN A 33 -2.37 11.81 12.03
C ASN A 33 -3.56 12.64 12.52
N GLU A 34 -4.79 12.32 12.12
CA GLU A 34 -5.99 13.00 12.61
C GLU A 34 -6.18 12.78 14.13
N THR A 35 -5.87 11.58 14.63
CA THR A 35 -6.03 11.24 16.05
C THR A 35 -4.94 11.86 16.94
N TYR A 36 -3.69 11.90 16.49
CA TYR A 36 -2.52 12.24 17.32
C TYR A 36 -1.67 13.41 16.81
N SER A 37 -2.05 14.01 15.68
CA SER A 37 -1.33 15.13 15.03
C SER A 37 0.14 14.84 14.73
N ILE A 38 0.49 13.58 14.50
CA ILE A 38 1.83 13.13 14.13
C ILE A 38 1.77 12.06 13.04
N ASP A 39 2.85 11.93 12.28
CA ASP A 39 2.94 10.90 11.25
C ASP A 39 3.33 9.54 11.83
N LEU A 40 2.55 8.50 11.50
CA LEU A 40 2.86 7.13 11.88
C LEU A 40 4.11 6.61 11.16
N PHE A 41 4.20 6.83 9.84
CA PHE A 41 5.32 6.40 9.01
C PHE A 41 6.21 7.60 8.64
N LYS A 42 7.52 7.48 8.88
CA LYS A 42 8.50 8.53 8.59
C LYS A 42 8.63 8.75 7.08
N GLY A 43 8.36 9.98 6.62
CA GLY A 43 8.57 10.36 5.23
C GLY A 43 7.75 9.53 4.25
N PHE A 44 6.53 9.16 4.65
CA PHE A 44 5.61 8.37 3.85
C PHE A 44 5.42 8.99 2.46
N LYS A 45 5.77 8.24 1.42
CA LYS A 45 5.58 8.62 0.02
C LYS A 45 4.95 7.45 -0.72
N PHE A 46 3.76 7.66 -1.27
CA PHE A 46 3.08 6.68 -2.13
C PHE A 46 3.96 6.13 -3.24
N SER A 47 4.80 6.97 -3.84
CA SER A 47 5.74 6.55 -4.89
C SER A 47 6.73 5.46 -4.44
N SER A 48 6.96 5.29 -3.13
CA SER A 48 7.83 4.23 -2.60
C SER A 48 7.13 2.87 -2.53
N LEU A 49 5.79 2.86 -2.52
CA LEU A 49 4.95 1.66 -2.39
C LEU A 49 4.88 0.84 -3.68
N HIS A 50 5.05 1.47 -4.84
CA HIS A 50 5.12 0.79 -6.15
C HIS A 50 6.16 -0.36 -6.19
N ARG A 51 7.18 -0.32 -5.31
CA ARG A 51 8.16 -1.41 -5.22
C ARG A 51 7.53 -2.75 -4.84
N LEU A 52 6.41 -2.72 -4.10
CA LEU A 52 5.66 -3.89 -3.63
C LEU A 52 4.84 -4.53 -4.75
N SER A 53 4.46 -3.77 -5.78
CA SER A 53 3.59 -4.21 -6.87
C SER A 53 4.32 -5.06 -7.93
N LYS A 54 5.61 -5.36 -7.73
CA LYS A 54 6.36 -6.23 -8.64
C LYS A 54 6.02 -7.69 -8.39
N GLN A 55 5.86 -8.44 -9.48
CA GLN A 55 5.60 -9.87 -9.45
C GLN A 55 6.68 -10.65 -8.67
N VAL A 56 6.23 -11.64 -7.88
CA VAL A 56 7.07 -12.60 -7.17
C VAL A 56 6.95 -13.96 -7.84
N SER A 57 7.98 -14.35 -8.59
CA SER A 57 8.02 -15.62 -9.36
C SER A 57 8.96 -16.66 -8.76
N ASP A 58 9.90 -16.24 -7.92
CA ASP A 58 11.02 -17.06 -7.44
C ASP A 58 11.49 -16.59 -6.05
N GLN A 59 12.50 -17.27 -5.50
CA GLN A 59 13.01 -16.98 -4.16
C GLN A 59 13.75 -15.63 -4.06
N ASP A 60 14.45 -15.21 -5.11
CA ASP A 60 15.20 -13.96 -5.12
C ASP A 60 14.26 -12.75 -5.16
N SER A 61 13.25 -12.81 -6.03
CA SER A 61 12.17 -11.83 -6.09
C SER A 61 11.39 -11.77 -4.78
N LEU A 62 11.05 -12.92 -4.18
CA LEU A 62 10.41 -12.98 -2.86
C LEU A 62 11.27 -12.30 -1.78
N THR A 63 12.56 -12.62 -1.70
CA THR A 63 13.46 -12.05 -0.69
C THR A 63 13.54 -10.54 -0.81
N SER A 64 13.71 -10.04 -2.04
CA SER A 64 13.69 -8.60 -2.33
C SER A 64 12.37 -7.95 -1.95
N GLN A 65 11.24 -8.60 -2.23
CA GLN A 65 9.92 -8.07 -1.91
C GLN A 65 9.61 -8.08 -0.41
N LEU A 66 10.01 -9.12 0.33
CA LEU A 66 9.89 -9.15 1.79
C LEU A 66 10.71 -8.04 2.45
N ILE A 67 11.90 -7.73 1.92
CA ILE A 67 12.70 -6.59 2.39
C ILE A 67 11.95 -5.29 2.15
N ASN A 68 11.40 -5.07 0.95
CA ASN A 68 10.63 -3.86 0.64
C ASN A 68 9.40 -3.74 1.55
N LEU A 69 8.65 -4.82 1.72
CA LEU A 69 7.45 -4.88 2.55
C LEU A 69 7.75 -4.51 4.00
N VAL A 70 8.75 -5.16 4.61
CA VAL A 70 9.14 -4.87 6.00
C VAL A 70 9.71 -3.46 6.14
N SER A 71 10.56 -3.02 5.21
CA SER A 71 11.16 -1.67 5.25
C SER A 71 10.08 -0.59 5.21
N THR A 72 9.08 -0.80 4.35
CA THR A 72 8.05 0.20 4.02
C THR A 72 6.90 0.20 5.03
N SER A 73 6.48 -0.96 5.51
CA SER A 73 5.32 -1.10 6.40
C SER A 73 5.69 -1.18 7.88
N ILE A 74 6.89 -1.66 8.22
CA ILE A 74 7.28 -1.88 9.63
C ILE A 74 8.43 -0.96 10.03
N GLU A 75 9.55 -0.99 9.32
CA GLU A 75 10.75 -0.25 9.73
C GLU A 75 10.60 1.27 9.54
N SER A 76 9.69 1.72 8.67
CA SER A 76 9.33 3.12 8.46
C SER A 76 8.57 3.76 9.62
N ILE A 77 8.05 2.97 10.57
CA ILE A 77 7.29 3.47 11.74
C ILE A 77 8.11 4.52 12.51
N ASN A 78 7.45 5.60 12.92
CA ASN A 78 8.05 6.73 13.61
C ASN A 78 8.32 6.45 15.09
N VAL A 79 9.26 5.53 15.34
CA VAL A 79 9.64 5.03 16.68
C VAL A 79 9.82 6.15 17.70
N LYS A 80 10.47 7.25 17.33
CA LYS A 80 10.75 8.36 18.25
C LYS A 80 9.46 9.00 18.76
N GLU A 81 8.54 9.35 17.85
CA GLU A 81 7.28 9.99 18.21
C GLU A 81 6.34 9.01 18.93
N ILE A 82 6.32 7.74 18.51
CA ILE A 82 5.47 6.71 19.14
C ILE A 82 5.96 6.34 20.54
N ASP A 83 7.28 6.21 20.74
CA ASP A 83 7.87 5.98 22.06
C ASP A 83 7.58 7.20 22.96
N MET A 84 7.56 8.43 22.43
CA MET A 84 7.18 9.63 23.17
C MET A 84 5.71 9.62 23.59
N LEU A 85 4.78 9.27 22.70
CA LEU A 85 3.35 9.14 23.03
C LEU A 85 3.10 8.02 24.07
N SER A 86 3.77 6.88 23.89
CA SER A 86 3.65 5.76 24.82
C SER A 86 4.39 5.99 26.14
N GLY A 87 5.38 6.88 26.18
CA GLY A 87 6.27 7.04 27.34
C GLY A 87 7.15 5.82 27.61
N ILE A 88 7.27 4.91 26.63
CA ILE A 88 8.04 3.67 26.74
C ILE A 88 9.07 3.67 25.61
N SER A 89 10.35 3.81 25.95
CA SER A 89 11.43 3.69 24.99
C SER A 89 11.69 2.23 24.66
N THR A 90 11.30 1.78 23.47
CA THR A 90 11.50 0.38 23.04
C THR A 90 12.58 0.24 21.97
N GLY A 91 12.89 1.31 21.23
CA GLY A 91 13.93 1.34 20.20
C GLY A 91 13.70 0.41 19.00
N LYS A 92 12.51 -0.19 18.85
CA LYS A 92 12.17 -1.11 17.76
C LYS A 92 10.75 -0.89 17.26
N SER A 93 10.56 -0.73 15.95
CA SER A 93 9.29 -0.37 15.31
C SER A 93 8.07 -1.15 15.78
N ILE A 94 8.10 -2.50 15.72
CA ILE A 94 6.95 -3.32 16.18
C ILE A 94 6.73 -3.12 17.68
N LYS A 95 7.79 -3.10 18.49
CA LYS A 95 7.66 -2.97 19.95
C LYS A 95 7.07 -1.61 20.34
N SER A 96 7.53 -0.54 19.70
CA SER A 96 7.01 0.82 19.87
C SER A 96 5.52 0.88 19.58
N LEU A 97 5.12 0.38 18.40
CA LEU A 97 3.72 0.39 17.97
C LEU A 97 2.84 -0.42 18.92
N ILE A 98 3.24 -1.63 19.30
CA ILE A 98 2.45 -2.47 20.20
C ILE A 98 2.36 -1.88 21.61
N ALA A 99 3.46 -1.33 22.14
CA ALA A 99 3.45 -0.67 23.45
C ALA A 99 2.51 0.55 23.45
N PHE A 100 2.54 1.33 22.37
CA PHE A 100 1.63 2.44 22.16
C PHE A 100 0.16 2.01 22.07
N LEU A 101 -0.15 0.98 21.27
CA LEU A 101 -1.51 0.50 21.10
C LEU A 101 -2.09 -0.01 22.41
N LYS A 102 -1.33 -0.81 23.16
CA LYS A 102 -1.78 -1.34 24.46
C LYS A 102 -1.95 -0.26 25.53
N LYS A 103 -1.18 0.82 25.46
CA LYS A 103 -1.39 1.98 26.34
C LYS A 103 -2.65 2.75 25.94
N SER A 104 -2.90 2.87 24.64
CA SER A 104 -4.02 3.66 24.10
C SER A 104 -5.36 2.92 24.17
N PHE A 105 -5.32 1.59 24.14
CA PHE A 105 -6.47 0.67 24.11
C PHE A 105 -6.21 -0.53 25.05
N PRO A 106 -6.11 -0.31 26.37
CA PRO A 106 -5.76 -1.35 27.33
C PRO A 106 -6.75 -2.52 27.33
N GLU A 107 -8.04 -2.25 27.13
CA GLU A 107 -9.12 -3.23 27.03
C GLU A 107 -8.98 -4.17 25.82
N GLU A 108 -8.30 -3.72 24.76
CA GLU A 108 -8.07 -4.49 23.53
C GLU A 108 -6.72 -5.24 23.54
N SER A 109 -6.02 -5.30 24.69
CA SER A 109 -4.66 -5.86 24.75
C SER A 109 -4.55 -7.29 24.22
N LEU A 110 -5.56 -8.14 24.43
CA LEU A 110 -5.57 -9.50 23.89
C LEU A 110 -5.68 -9.46 22.37
N ARG A 111 -6.65 -8.74 21.82
CA ARG A 111 -6.81 -8.56 20.37
C ARG A 111 -5.57 -7.96 19.72
N ILE A 112 -4.93 -6.97 20.35
CA ILE A 112 -3.67 -6.39 19.88
C ILE A 112 -2.57 -7.44 19.80
N ASP A 113 -2.47 -8.34 20.78
CA ASP A 113 -1.49 -9.41 20.71
C ASP A 113 -1.80 -10.43 19.62
N GLU A 114 -3.05 -10.83 19.47
CA GLU A 114 -3.44 -11.91 18.58
C GLU A 114 -3.54 -11.50 17.12
N GLU A 115 -4.14 -10.35 16.85
CA GLU A 115 -4.48 -9.89 15.51
C GLU A 115 -3.46 -8.92 14.92
N ILE A 116 -2.66 -8.25 15.76
CA ILE A 116 -1.68 -7.24 15.29
C ILE A 116 -0.25 -7.72 15.54
N ASN A 117 0.13 -7.94 16.80
CA ASN A 117 1.50 -8.25 17.22
C ASN A 117 1.99 -9.57 16.57
N LYS A 118 1.20 -10.65 16.65
CA LYS A 118 1.55 -11.94 16.03
C LYS A 118 1.75 -11.81 14.51
N LYS A 119 0.86 -11.10 13.80
CA LYS A 119 0.94 -10.95 12.33
C LYS A 119 2.16 -10.13 11.90
N LEU A 120 2.42 -8.99 12.54
CA LEU A 120 3.60 -8.16 12.24
C LEU A 120 4.90 -8.91 12.50
N TRP A 121 5.02 -9.62 13.62
CA TRP A 121 6.20 -10.43 13.90
C TRP A 121 6.34 -11.64 12.97
N ALA A 122 5.24 -12.25 12.54
CA ALA A 122 5.30 -13.34 11.58
C ALA A 122 5.97 -12.87 10.28
N VAL A 123 5.53 -11.74 9.72
CA VAL A 123 6.12 -11.21 8.47
C VAL A 123 7.57 -10.74 8.69
N TYR A 124 7.86 -10.08 9.81
CA TYR A 124 9.23 -9.69 10.14
C TYR A 124 10.16 -10.90 10.26
N ASN A 125 9.72 -11.97 10.94
CA ASN A 125 10.51 -13.20 11.09
C ASN A 125 10.65 -13.97 9.78
N VAL A 126 9.63 -13.95 8.91
CA VAL A 126 9.78 -14.48 7.55
C VAL A 126 10.91 -13.74 6.85
N ARG A 127 10.95 -12.40 6.88
CA ARG A 127 12.03 -11.61 6.27
C ARG A 127 13.40 -11.89 6.87
N THR A 128 13.53 -11.99 8.20
CA THR A 128 14.85 -12.10 8.85
C THR A 128 15.39 -13.53 8.91
N GLU A 129 14.51 -14.53 8.93
CA GLU A 129 14.89 -15.93 9.15
C GLU A 129 14.68 -16.82 7.92
N TYR A 130 14.29 -16.26 6.77
CA TYR A 130 14.01 -17.02 5.54
C TYR A 130 15.17 -17.96 5.14
N SER A 131 16.41 -17.49 5.25
CA SER A 131 17.63 -18.25 4.95
C SER A 131 17.88 -19.42 5.92
N HIS A 132 17.17 -19.47 7.03
CA HIS A 132 17.33 -20.46 8.09
C HIS A 132 16.02 -21.24 8.28
N ILE A 133 15.68 -22.10 7.32
CA ILE A 133 14.42 -22.87 7.30
C ILE A 133 14.17 -23.74 8.57
N LYS A 134 15.23 -24.09 9.30
CA LYS A 134 15.17 -24.82 10.58
C LYS A 134 14.92 -23.91 11.80
N ASN A 135 14.91 -22.59 11.62
CA ASN A 135 14.70 -21.63 12.68
C ASN A 135 13.26 -21.77 13.22
N ARG A 136 13.12 -21.90 14.54
CA ARG A 136 11.82 -22.04 15.21
C ARG A 136 10.90 -20.83 15.00
N SER A 137 11.47 -19.63 14.98
CA SER A 137 10.74 -18.38 14.71
C SER A 137 10.19 -18.34 13.29
N PHE A 138 10.96 -18.82 12.31
CA PHE A 138 10.50 -18.96 10.93
C PHE A 138 9.33 -19.95 10.82
N GLN A 139 9.45 -21.13 11.40
CA GLN A 139 8.38 -22.14 11.39
C GLN A 139 7.11 -21.65 12.09
N LYS A 140 7.25 -20.94 13.22
CA LYS A 140 6.11 -20.32 13.91
C LYS A 140 5.46 -19.23 13.06
N ALA A 141 6.28 -18.45 12.34
CA ALA A 141 5.78 -17.41 11.44
C ALA A 141 4.99 -18.03 10.28
N LEU A 142 5.49 -19.09 9.64
CA LEU A 142 4.74 -19.84 8.62
C LEU A 142 3.40 -20.36 9.16
N GLY A 143 3.40 -20.94 10.37
CA GLY A 143 2.17 -21.37 11.02
C GLY A 143 1.17 -20.23 11.26
N THR A 144 1.66 -19.04 11.61
CA THR A 144 0.82 -17.84 11.77
C THR A 144 0.26 -17.35 10.43
N LEU A 145 1.00 -17.54 9.33
CA LEU A 145 0.58 -17.24 7.97
C LEU A 145 -0.27 -18.36 7.33
N ASN A 146 -0.63 -19.39 8.10
CA ASN A 146 -1.34 -20.59 7.62
C ASN A 146 -0.61 -21.30 6.46
N LEU A 147 0.72 -21.33 6.53
CA LEU A 147 1.58 -22.02 5.59
C LEU A 147 2.30 -23.18 6.28
N LYS A 148 2.52 -24.25 5.54
CA LYS A 148 3.30 -25.41 6.00
C LYS A 148 4.68 -25.39 5.39
N LEU A 149 5.67 -25.79 6.19
CA LEU A 149 7.06 -25.87 5.74
C LEU A 149 7.17 -26.79 4.52
N ASN A 150 7.85 -26.32 3.46
CA ASN A 150 8.06 -27.04 2.20
C ASN A 150 6.80 -27.30 1.35
N GLU A 151 5.64 -26.73 1.69
CA GLU A 151 4.39 -26.90 0.93
C GLU A 151 3.88 -25.58 0.29
N TYR A 152 4.69 -24.53 0.28
CA TYR A 152 4.31 -23.22 -0.29
C TYR A 152 5.22 -22.81 -1.45
N THR A 153 4.65 -22.05 -2.38
CA THR A 153 5.37 -21.35 -3.44
C THR A 153 5.81 -19.95 -2.99
N PRO A 154 6.83 -19.35 -3.63
CA PRO A 154 7.23 -17.98 -3.32
C PRO A 154 6.08 -16.96 -3.41
N GLY A 155 5.21 -17.10 -4.42
CA GLY A 155 4.03 -16.26 -4.60
C GLY A 155 3.02 -16.41 -3.45
N GLU A 156 2.71 -17.63 -3.02
CA GLU A 156 1.80 -17.85 -1.89
C GLU A 156 2.33 -17.26 -0.59
N LEU A 157 3.64 -17.40 -0.31
CA LEU A 157 4.25 -16.78 0.88
C LEU A 157 4.19 -15.25 0.82
N TRP A 158 4.44 -14.67 -0.36
CA TRP A 158 4.29 -13.25 -0.59
C TRP A 158 2.86 -12.78 -0.30
N ASP A 159 1.85 -13.40 -0.89
CA ASP A 159 0.45 -13.04 -0.72
C ASP A 159 0.02 -13.11 0.74
N LYS A 160 0.41 -14.18 1.45
CA LYS A 160 0.12 -14.32 2.88
C LYS A 160 0.81 -13.28 3.73
N ALA A 161 2.04 -12.90 3.39
CA ALA A 161 2.77 -11.85 4.11
C ALA A 161 2.11 -10.47 3.92
N VAL A 162 1.73 -10.14 2.69
CA VAL A 162 1.02 -8.89 2.36
C VAL A 162 -0.33 -8.83 3.08
N LEU A 163 -1.11 -9.92 3.01
CA LEU A 163 -2.40 -10.02 3.71
C LEU A 163 -2.25 -9.90 5.22
N ALA A 164 -1.24 -10.53 5.82
CA ALA A 164 -1.04 -10.45 7.28
C ALA A 164 -0.77 -9.02 7.76
N ILE A 165 0.03 -8.23 7.03
CA ILE A 165 0.24 -6.81 7.36
C ILE A 165 -1.03 -6.01 7.09
N SER A 166 -1.68 -6.26 5.95
CA SER A 166 -2.94 -5.62 5.57
C SER A 166 -4.00 -5.81 6.66
N ASP A 167 -4.16 -7.02 7.18
CA ASP A 167 -5.10 -7.31 8.26
C ASP A 167 -4.68 -6.65 9.56
N ALA A 168 -3.40 -6.72 9.94
CA ALA A 168 -2.91 -6.03 11.14
C ALA A 168 -3.18 -4.52 11.09
N PHE A 169 -2.99 -3.88 9.93
CA PHE A 169 -3.30 -2.45 9.75
C PHE A 169 -4.78 -2.15 9.79
N ASN A 170 -5.62 -3.02 9.24
CA ASN A 170 -7.07 -2.88 9.37
C ASN A 170 -7.50 -2.84 10.84
N GLU A 171 -6.97 -3.75 11.65
CA GLU A 171 -7.26 -3.81 13.08
C GLU A 171 -6.80 -2.54 13.81
N ILE A 172 -5.62 -2.00 13.45
CA ILE A 172 -5.16 -0.72 14.01
C ILE A 172 -6.12 0.41 13.62
N ILE A 173 -6.52 0.50 12.34
CA ILE A 173 -7.45 1.53 11.88
C ILE A 173 -8.77 1.45 12.66
N VAL A 174 -9.32 0.24 12.84
CA VAL A 174 -10.55 0.03 13.62
C VAL A 174 -10.40 0.55 15.04
N LEU A 175 -9.29 0.23 15.72
CA LEU A 175 -9.01 0.75 17.07
C LEU A 175 -8.96 2.28 17.10
N LEU A 176 -8.27 2.89 16.13
CA LEU A 176 -8.15 4.34 16.04
C LEU A 176 -9.49 5.03 15.76
N LEU A 177 -10.29 4.48 14.83
CA LEU A 177 -11.60 5.05 14.49
C LEU A 177 -12.55 5.01 15.69
N ARG A 178 -12.53 3.93 16.49
CA ARG A 178 -13.31 3.85 17.74
C ARG A 178 -12.91 4.93 18.75
N LYS A 179 -11.68 5.44 18.69
CA LYS A 179 -11.23 6.56 19.52
C LYS A 179 -11.78 7.91 19.04
N ILE A 180 -11.86 8.11 17.73
CA ILE A 180 -12.38 9.35 17.12
C ILE A 180 -13.91 9.41 17.27
N SER A 181 -14.59 8.30 16.98
CA SER A 181 -16.04 8.16 17.10
C SER A 181 -16.33 6.92 17.95
N PRO A 182 -16.52 7.07 19.27
CA PRO A 182 -16.83 5.98 20.18
C PRO A 182 -18.25 5.46 19.89
N SER A 183 -18.35 4.58 18.90
CA SER A 183 -19.52 3.77 18.59
C SER A 183 -19.06 2.34 18.35
N ASP A 184 -19.77 1.38 18.93
CA ASP A 184 -19.57 -0.04 18.68
C ASP A 184 -20.20 -0.50 17.35
N ASP A 185 -20.84 0.40 16.62
CA ASP A 185 -21.48 0.10 15.34
C ASP A 185 -20.43 -0.06 14.23
N GLU A 186 -20.23 -1.32 13.81
CA GLU A 186 -19.36 -1.71 12.71
C GLU A 186 -19.73 -1.01 11.39
N ALA A 187 -21.01 -0.67 11.17
CA ALA A 187 -21.45 0.06 9.99
C ALA A 187 -20.91 1.50 9.96
N LEU A 188 -20.80 2.16 11.12
CA LEU A 188 -20.21 3.51 11.23
C LEU A 188 -18.70 3.49 11.03
N ILE A 189 -18.01 2.42 11.48
CA ILE A 189 -16.57 2.23 11.23
C ILE A 189 -16.32 1.99 9.74
N LEU A 190 -17.15 1.17 9.08
CA LEU A 190 -17.10 0.95 7.64
C LEU A 190 -17.44 2.22 6.84
N GLN A 191 -18.40 3.02 7.31
CA GLN A 191 -18.70 4.31 6.72
C GLN A 191 -17.53 5.28 6.85
N ALA A 192 -16.89 5.38 8.03
CA ALA A 192 -15.71 6.21 8.22
C ALA A 192 -14.55 5.75 7.31
N LEU A 193 -14.31 4.44 7.20
CA LEU A 193 -13.34 3.87 6.26
C LEU A 193 -13.63 4.31 4.81
N GLU A 194 -14.89 4.22 4.39
CA GLU A 194 -15.30 4.64 3.04
C GLU A 194 -15.20 6.17 2.88
N GLU A 195 -15.42 6.97 3.92
CA GLU A 195 -15.22 8.43 3.89
C GLU A 195 -13.74 8.79 3.72
N TYR A 196 -12.82 8.11 4.40
CA TYR A 196 -11.38 8.30 4.21
C TYR A 196 -10.93 7.91 2.80
N ARG A 197 -11.48 6.81 2.26
CA ARG A 197 -11.30 6.40 0.85
C ARG A 197 -11.88 7.44 -0.12
N THR A 198 -13.04 7.99 0.20
CA THR A 198 -13.72 9.04 -0.58
C THR A 198 -12.91 10.33 -0.58
N ARG A 199 -12.24 10.71 0.53
CA ARG A 199 -11.34 11.88 0.54
C ARG A 199 -10.15 11.74 -0.42
N ALA A 200 -9.59 10.52 -0.58
CA ALA A 200 -8.57 10.27 -1.59
C ALA A 200 -9.13 10.43 -3.02
N LYS A 201 -10.34 9.91 -3.27
CA LYS A 201 -11.08 10.13 -4.52
C LYS A 201 -11.33 11.61 -4.80
N ILE A 202 -11.75 12.37 -3.79
CA ILE A 202 -11.98 13.82 -3.85
C ILE A 202 -10.69 14.56 -4.20
N ALA A 203 -9.56 14.22 -3.57
CA ALA A 203 -8.27 14.85 -3.87
C ALA A 203 -7.83 14.61 -5.32
N VAL A 204 -8.02 13.40 -5.84
CA VAL A 204 -7.74 13.07 -7.25
C VAL A 204 -8.72 13.78 -8.19
N THR A 205 -10.00 13.86 -7.79
CA THR A 205 -11.04 14.58 -8.55
C THR A 205 -10.67 16.04 -8.71
N TYR A 206 -10.37 16.74 -7.60
CA TYR A 206 -9.93 18.13 -7.64
C TYR A 206 -8.63 18.31 -8.43
N LEU A 207 -7.66 17.40 -8.29
CA LEU A 207 -6.42 17.48 -9.05
C LEU A 207 -6.66 17.36 -10.57
N ILE A 208 -7.61 16.55 -11.01
CA ILE A 208 -7.97 16.45 -12.44
C ILE A 208 -8.77 17.68 -12.88
N GLU A 209 -9.68 18.18 -12.04
CA GLU A 209 -10.49 19.38 -12.32
C GLU A 209 -9.67 20.67 -12.39
N ASP A 210 -8.65 20.82 -11.54
CA ASP A 210 -7.72 21.96 -11.52
C ASP A 210 -6.80 21.98 -12.76
N TYR A 211 -6.58 20.81 -13.38
CA TYR A 211 -5.72 20.64 -14.55
C TYR A 211 -6.43 19.88 -15.69
N PRO A 212 -7.51 20.42 -16.26
CA PRO A 212 -8.38 19.70 -17.20
C PRO A 212 -7.65 19.28 -18.49
N HIS A 213 -6.60 20.01 -18.86
CA HIS A 213 -5.77 19.68 -20.03
C HIS A 213 -4.98 18.38 -19.88
N THR A 214 -4.89 17.83 -18.66
CA THR A 214 -4.20 16.57 -18.39
C THR A 214 -5.06 15.34 -18.66
N GLU A 215 -6.38 15.51 -18.70
CA GLU A 215 -7.38 14.44 -18.75
C GLU A 215 -7.20 13.51 -19.95
N VAL A 216 -6.92 14.09 -21.13
CA VAL A 216 -6.69 13.32 -22.37
C VAL A 216 -5.48 12.39 -22.27
N TYR A 217 -4.43 12.82 -21.56
CA TYR A 217 -3.24 12.01 -21.33
C TYR A 217 -3.52 10.90 -20.31
N LEU A 218 -4.31 11.20 -19.27
CA LEU A 218 -4.71 10.21 -18.27
C LEU A 218 -5.56 9.10 -18.88
N HIS A 219 -6.53 9.42 -19.75
CA HIS A 219 -7.30 8.43 -20.50
C HIS A 219 -6.41 7.48 -21.31
N TYR A 220 -5.35 8.00 -21.91
CA TYR A 220 -4.39 7.20 -22.66
C TYR A 220 -3.56 6.30 -21.73
N LEU A 221 -3.01 6.87 -20.65
CA LEU A 221 -2.14 6.18 -19.69
C LEU A 221 -2.88 5.10 -18.87
N ILE A 222 -4.20 5.21 -18.67
CA ILE A 222 -5.03 4.14 -18.07
C ILE A 222 -4.96 2.84 -18.89
N ASN A 223 -4.83 2.96 -20.22
CA ASN A 223 -4.88 1.84 -21.15
C ASN A 223 -3.49 1.42 -21.65
N ARG A 224 -2.46 2.25 -21.42
CA ARG A 224 -1.06 1.93 -21.65
C ARG A 224 -0.25 2.24 -20.39
N PRO A 225 0.10 1.22 -19.58
CA PRO A 225 0.70 1.42 -18.28
C PRO A 225 2.10 2.08 -18.34
N VAL A 226 2.77 1.99 -19.49
CA VAL A 226 4.08 2.59 -19.74
C VAL A 226 4.11 3.19 -21.14
N VAL A 227 4.55 4.45 -21.26
CA VAL A 227 4.76 5.16 -22.53
C VAL A 227 5.99 6.05 -22.40
N THR A 228 6.69 6.35 -23.48
CA THR A 228 7.73 7.40 -23.44
C THR A 228 7.11 8.78 -23.64
N ASP A 229 7.79 9.81 -23.14
CA ASP A 229 7.41 11.19 -23.38
C ASP A 229 7.45 11.58 -24.85
N GLU A 230 8.40 11.06 -25.63
CA GLU A 230 8.44 11.24 -27.08
C GLU A 230 7.23 10.61 -27.79
N GLU A 231 6.87 9.37 -27.43
CA GLU A 231 5.69 8.69 -27.96
C GLU A 231 4.41 9.47 -27.65
N LEU A 232 4.28 9.93 -26.40
CA LEU A 232 3.11 10.67 -25.94
C LEU A 232 3.03 12.05 -26.60
N ALA A 233 4.16 12.75 -26.72
CA ALA A 233 4.26 14.03 -27.40
C ALA A 233 3.91 13.91 -28.90
N HIS A 234 4.41 12.87 -29.56
CA HIS A 234 4.09 12.58 -30.97
C HIS A 234 2.60 12.30 -31.17
N LEU A 235 2.01 11.44 -30.33
CA LEU A 235 0.59 11.10 -30.41
C LEU A 235 -0.33 12.31 -30.29
N PHE A 236 -0.01 13.22 -29.38
CA PHE A 236 -0.80 14.42 -29.12
C PHE A 236 -0.34 15.65 -29.91
N GLN A 237 0.63 15.48 -30.82
CA GLN A 237 1.20 16.55 -31.65
C GLN A 237 1.65 17.76 -30.80
N LYS A 238 2.38 17.49 -29.74
CA LYS A 238 2.91 18.49 -28.79
C LYS A 238 4.43 18.44 -28.75
N ASP A 239 5.04 19.55 -28.36
CA ASP A 239 6.44 19.55 -27.95
C ASP A 239 6.63 18.73 -26.67
N THR A 240 7.72 17.97 -26.58
CA THR A 240 8.00 17.09 -25.43
C THR A 240 8.09 17.89 -24.13
N ASN A 241 8.66 19.09 -24.13
CA ASN A 241 8.74 19.92 -22.93
C ASN A 241 7.38 20.53 -22.56
N GLU A 242 6.58 20.93 -23.55
CA GLU A 242 5.21 21.40 -23.29
C GLU A 242 4.33 20.30 -22.70
N MET A 243 4.42 19.08 -23.21
CA MET A 243 3.71 17.92 -22.67
C MET A 243 4.19 17.60 -21.24
N ARG A 244 5.52 17.58 -21.00
CA ARG A 244 6.07 17.37 -19.66
C ARG A 244 5.58 18.43 -18.66
N LYS A 245 5.52 19.71 -19.06
CA LYS A 245 4.97 20.81 -18.24
C LYS A 245 3.48 20.62 -17.95
N THR A 246 2.72 20.18 -18.94
CA THR A 246 1.28 19.91 -18.79
C THR A 246 1.04 18.81 -17.75
N LEU A 247 1.84 17.74 -17.76
CA LEU A 247 1.71 16.63 -16.83
C LEU A 247 2.40 16.84 -15.47
N TYR A 248 3.24 17.87 -15.36
CA TYR A 248 4.02 18.16 -14.14
C TYR A 248 3.17 18.21 -12.86
N PRO A 249 1.98 18.84 -12.83
CA PRO A 249 1.15 18.91 -11.63
C PRO A 249 0.70 17.53 -11.10
N LEU A 250 0.65 16.53 -11.98
CA LEU A 250 0.21 15.17 -11.65
C LEU A 250 1.35 14.28 -11.17
N LEU A 251 2.60 14.73 -11.28
CA LEU A 251 3.76 13.96 -10.85
C LEU A 251 3.70 13.67 -9.35
N SER A 252 4.19 12.49 -8.96
CA SER A 252 4.23 11.97 -7.59
C SER A 252 2.86 11.69 -6.94
N GLN A 253 1.76 12.20 -7.50
CA GLN A 253 0.39 11.97 -7.04
C GLN A 253 -0.36 10.96 -7.92
N ILE A 254 -0.24 11.08 -9.25
CA ILE A 254 -0.88 10.17 -10.22
C ILE A 254 0.16 9.55 -11.16
N LEU A 255 1.22 10.28 -11.50
CA LEU A 255 2.23 9.87 -12.49
C LEU A 255 3.62 9.71 -11.88
N ILE A 256 4.41 8.80 -12.45
CA ILE A 256 5.83 8.63 -12.19
C ILE A 256 6.60 8.86 -13.50
N TYR A 257 7.68 9.64 -13.40
CA TYR A 257 8.67 9.77 -14.46
C TYR A 257 9.92 8.97 -14.11
N ARG A 258 10.41 8.21 -15.09
CA ARG A 258 11.67 7.48 -14.99
C ARG A 258 12.53 7.81 -16.20
N TYR A 259 13.68 8.43 -15.97
CA TYR A 259 14.64 8.67 -17.02
C TYR A 259 15.24 7.33 -17.50
N ILE A 260 15.18 7.07 -18.80
CA ILE A 260 15.67 5.82 -19.41
C ILE A 260 16.87 6.00 -20.33
N GLY A 261 17.32 7.24 -20.58
CA GLY A 261 18.53 7.56 -21.35
C GLY A 261 18.26 8.41 -22.58
N GLN A 262 19.31 9.00 -23.15
CA GLN A 262 19.28 9.79 -24.40
C GLN A 262 18.26 10.94 -24.43
N GLY A 263 17.90 11.50 -23.27
CA GLY A 263 16.89 12.55 -23.18
C GLY A 263 15.44 12.05 -23.10
N VAL A 264 15.22 10.73 -23.13
CA VAL A 264 13.90 10.06 -23.10
C VAL A 264 13.48 9.77 -21.66
N THR A 265 12.21 10.05 -21.36
CA THR A 265 11.59 9.76 -20.06
C THR A 265 10.44 8.80 -20.24
N GLU A 266 10.46 7.70 -19.50
CA GLU A 266 9.32 6.83 -19.32
C GLU A 266 8.30 7.53 -18.42
N ILE A 267 7.07 7.64 -18.91
CA ILE A 267 5.90 8.12 -18.21
C ILE A 267 5.00 6.93 -17.92
N ARG A 268 4.60 6.81 -16.66
CA ARG A 268 3.69 5.75 -16.22
C ARG A 268 2.71 6.29 -15.18
N MET A 269 1.50 5.75 -15.19
CA MET A 269 0.59 5.96 -14.06
C MET A 269 1.10 5.15 -12.86
N ILE A 270 0.85 5.67 -11.66
CA ILE A 270 0.95 4.90 -10.42
C ILE A 270 -0.12 3.81 -10.53
N ASP A 271 0.26 2.54 -10.47
CA ASP A 271 -0.64 1.42 -10.79
C ASP A 271 -1.88 1.43 -9.89
N GLU A 272 -1.67 1.86 -8.64
CA GLU A 272 -2.67 2.00 -7.60
C GLU A 272 -3.68 3.12 -7.86
N MET A 273 -3.30 4.10 -8.68
CA MET A 273 -4.16 5.22 -9.08
C MET A 273 -4.99 4.88 -10.31
N ILE A 274 -4.66 3.85 -11.08
CA ILE A 274 -5.39 3.50 -12.31
C ILE A 274 -6.87 3.24 -12.04
N PRO A 275 -7.28 2.43 -11.04
CA PRO A 275 -8.70 2.20 -10.76
C PRO A 275 -9.41 3.49 -10.35
N LEU A 276 -8.76 4.31 -9.53
CA LEU A 276 -9.32 5.55 -8.98
C LEU A 276 -9.47 6.63 -10.06
N VAL A 277 -8.43 6.86 -10.86
CA VAL A 277 -8.47 7.81 -11.98
C VAL A 277 -9.47 7.33 -13.03
N ARG A 278 -9.53 6.03 -13.34
CA ARG A 278 -10.55 5.47 -14.23
C ARG A 278 -11.96 5.72 -13.71
N GLU A 279 -12.18 5.53 -12.42
CA GLU A 279 -13.47 5.79 -11.79
C GLU A 279 -13.85 7.28 -11.90
N VAL A 280 -12.95 8.18 -11.52
CA VAL A 280 -13.17 9.64 -11.60
C VAL A 280 -13.47 10.10 -13.02
N LEU A 281 -12.70 9.63 -14.01
CA LEU A 281 -12.90 9.97 -15.42
C LEU A 281 -14.16 9.35 -16.03
N SER A 282 -14.68 8.26 -15.46
CA SER A 282 -15.92 7.62 -15.92
C SER A 282 -17.21 8.28 -15.39
N THR A 283 -17.08 9.12 -14.36
CA THR A 283 -18.20 9.83 -13.73
C THR A 283 -18.42 11.24 -14.26
N LYS A 284 -17.56 11.72 -15.17
CA LYS A 284 -17.76 12.95 -15.95
C LYS A 284 -18.44 12.63 -17.27
#